data_AF-A0A7S0HXF4-F1
#
_entry.id   AF-A0A7S0HXF4-F1
#
_cell.length_a   1.000
_cell.length_b   1.000
_cell.length_c   1.000
_cell.angle_alpha   90.00
_cell.angle_beta   90.00
_cell.angle_gamma   90.00
#
_symmetry.space_group_name_H-M   'P 1'
#
loop_
_entity.id
_entity.type
_entity.pdbx_description
1 polymer ?
#
loop_
_entity_poly.entity_id
_entity_poly.type
_entity_poly.pdbx_seq_one_letter_code
_entity_poly.pdbx_strand_id
1 'polypeptide(L)'
;ASTRMAWRAIHHNFFIDNYSPQENVDNDDGSAYYHTHDNFLVYGGNGMKNDFGGHDNHHYGNVYAYVGQGLGVCSQQPGHEDYFYGNKLVTTGTDVGGFACGGDAKTVVHDNAYYTASGGISECKMDLKAWQAEGNDKGSTVAALPSDDTIIGWARSMLGF
;
A
#
# COMPACT_ATOMS: atom_id res chain seq x y z
N ALA A 1 -5.62 -8.14 -32.31
CA ALA A 1 -5.29 -7.16 -31.25
C ALA A 1 -5.70 -7.78 -29.92
N SER A 2 -4.83 -7.75 -28.90
CA SER A 2 -5.21 -8.18 -27.55
C SER A 2 -6.26 -7.21 -27.00
N THR A 3 -7.29 -7.73 -26.35
CA THR A 3 -8.30 -6.94 -25.64
C THR A 3 -7.90 -6.62 -24.19
N ARG A 4 -6.73 -7.12 -23.74
CA ARG A 4 -6.20 -6.77 -22.41
C ARG A 4 -5.63 -5.36 -22.42
N MET A 5 -5.89 -4.60 -21.35
CA MET A 5 -5.30 -3.27 -21.18
C MET A 5 -3.77 -3.35 -21.14
N ALA A 6 -3.12 -2.29 -21.60
CA ALA A 6 -1.69 -2.11 -21.43
C ALA A 6 -1.39 -1.56 -20.03
N TRP A 7 -0.26 -1.96 -19.46
CA TRP A 7 0.24 -1.42 -18.19
C TRP A 7 0.40 0.10 -18.25
N ARG A 8 -0.02 0.77 -17.18
CA ARG A 8 0.10 2.23 -17.00
C ARG A 8 0.81 2.53 -15.69
N ALA A 9 1.37 3.72 -15.58
CA ALA A 9 2.08 4.14 -14.38
C ALA A 9 1.53 5.44 -13.81
N ILE A 10 1.37 5.49 -12.48
CA ILE A 10 1.09 6.68 -11.68
C ILE A 10 2.32 6.88 -10.81
N HIS A 11 3.20 7.82 -11.15
CA HIS A 11 4.47 7.96 -10.45
C HIS A 11 4.98 9.40 -10.34
N HIS A 12 5.82 9.63 -9.33
CA HIS A 12 6.47 10.92 -9.05
C HIS A 12 5.47 12.05 -8.81
N ASN A 13 4.38 11.76 -8.10
CA ASN A 13 3.37 12.74 -7.72
C ASN A 13 3.41 13.08 -6.23
N PHE A 14 2.83 14.24 -5.90
CA PHE A 14 2.49 14.65 -4.55
C PHE A 14 0.96 14.75 -4.44
N PHE A 15 0.32 13.88 -3.66
CA PHE A 15 -1.13 13.92 -3.40
C PHE A 15 -1.44 14.41 -1.97
N ILE A 16 -2.51 15.20 -1.83
CA ILE A 16 -3.01 15.67 -0.54
C ILE A 16 -4.50 15.41 -0.49
N ASP A 17 -4.88 14.51 0.41
CA ASP A 17 -6.25 14.06 0.55
C ASP A 17 -6.83 14.56 1.89
N ASN A 18 -7.25 15.83 1.93
CA ASN A 18 -7.49 16.52 3.21
C ASN A 18 -8.96 16.68 3.62
N TYR A 19 -9.93 16.20 2.81
CA TYR A 19 -11.36 16.34 3.13
C TYR A 19 -12.13 15.06 2.88
N SER A 20 -12.24 14.23 3.92
CA SER A 20 -12.95 12.93 3.90
C SER A 20 -12.57 12.03 2.72
N PRO A 21 -11.28 11.91 2.35
CA PRO A 21 -10.91 10.92 1.34
C PRO A 21 -11.16 9.53 1.87
N GLN A 22 -11.66 8.67 1.01
CA GLN A 22 -11.69 7.26 1.31
C GLN A 22 -10.30 6.67 0.98
N GLU A 23 -9.67 7.05 -0.16
CA GLU A 23 -8.36 6.53 -0.59
C GLU A 23 -7.42 7.53 -1.26
N ASN A 24 -6.13 7.16 -1.37
CA ASN A 24 -5.15 7.90 -2.19
C ASN A 24 -5.28 7.58 -3.69
N VAL A 25 -5.37 6.30 -4.04
CA VAL A 25 -5.57 5.83 -5.42
C VAL A 25 -6.66 4.77 -5.41
N ASP A 26 -7.79 5.12 -6.01
CA ASP A 26 -8.93 4.23 -6.19
C ASP A 26 -8.83 3.56 -7.58
N ASN A 27 -8.68 2.24 -7.57
CA ASN A 27 -8.67 1.40 -8.78
C ASN A 27 -9.83 0.40 -8.79
N ASP A 28 -10.99 0.80 -8.26
CA ASP A 28 -12.20 0.00 -8.27
C ASP A 28 -12.74 -0.32 -9.69
N ASP A 29 -13.80 -1.13 -9.71
CA ASP A 29 -14.69 -1.34 -10.85
C ASP A 29 -14.00 -1.90 -12.10
N GLY A 30 -13.05 -2.83 -11.90
CA GLY A 30 -12.32 -3.50 -12.98
C GLY A 30 -11.13 -2.70 -13.52
N SER A 31 -10.74 -1.62 -12.84
CA SER A 31 -9.50 -0.92 -13.16
C SER A 31 -8.30 -1.81 -12.81
N ALA A 32 -7.44 -2.03 -13.79
CA ALA A 32 -6.36 -2.99 -13.67
C ALA A 32 -5.12 -2.58 -14.46
N TYR A 33 -4.01 -3.26 -14.20
CA TYR A 33 -2.72 -3.07 -14.87
C TYR A 33 -2.11 -1.69 -14.59
N TYR A 34 -2.07 -1.29 -13.31
CA TYR A 34 -1.38 -0.09 -12.87
C TYR A 34 -0.13 -0.39 -12.04
N HIS A 35 0.93 0.36 -12.34
CA HIS A 35 2.06 0.55 -11.45
C HIS A 35 1.92 1.91 -10.76
N THR A 36 1.58 1.91 -9.48
CA THR A 36 1.53 3.12 -8.66
C THR A 36 2.82 3.17 -7.85
N HIS A 37 3.78 4.02 -8.21
CA HIS A 37 5.10 3.98 -7.59
C HIS A 37 5.79 5.33 -7.45
N ASP A 38 6.70 5.44 -6.49
CA ASP A 38 7.46 6.67 -6.25
C ASP A 38 6.55 7.91 -6.08
N ASN A 39 5.42 7.77 -5.39
CA ASN A 39 4.55 8.88 -5.04
C ASN A 39 4.67 9.24 -3.55
N PHE A 40 4.47 10.51 -3.23
CA PHE A 40 4.24 10.97 -1.87
C PHE A 40 2.73 11.23 -1.68
N LEU A 41 2.09 10.37 -0.90
CA LEU A 41 0.64 10.29 -0.75
C LEU A 41 0.29 10.67 0.68
N VAL A 42 -0.30 11.86 0.90
CA VAL A 42 -0.51 12.42 2.23
C VAL A 42 -1.99 12.39 2.61
N TYR A 43 -2.27 11.84 3.80
CA TYR A 43 -3.61 11.55 4.31
C TYR A 43 -4.36 10.53 3.43
N GLY A 44 -5.61 10.21 3.77
CA GLY A 44 -6.35 9.12 3.15
C GLY A 44 -6.89 8.14 4.20
N GLY A 45 -8.07 7.57 3.95
CA GLY A 45 -8.54 6.41 4.72
C GLY A 45 -7.65 5.21 4.44
N ASN A 46 -7.49 4.84 3.17
CA ASN A 46 -6.65 3.74 2.72
C ASN A 46 -5.67 4.21 1.62
N GLY A 47 -4.54 3.51 1.48
CA GLY A 47 -3.54 3.79 0.46
C GLY A 47 -3.92 3.25 -0.91
N MET A 48 -3.73 1.94 -1.06
CA MET A 48 -4.19 1.17 -2.21
C MET A 48 -5.61 0.67 -1.96
N LYS A 49 -6.49 0.83 -2.96
CA LYS A 49 -7.80 0.19 -2.96
C LYS A 49 -8.13 -0.46 -4.27
N ASN A 50 -8.87 -1.55 -4.14
CA ASN A 50 -9.23 -2.40 -5.25
C ASN A 50 -10.45 -3.28 -4.93
N ASP A 51 -11.61 -2.67 -4.78
CA ASP A 51 -12.90 -3.35 -4.69
C ASP A 51 -13.56 -3.51 -6.07
N PHE A 52 -14.64 -4.29 -6.08
CA PHE A 52 -15.50 -4.47 -7.25
C PHE A 52 -14.79 -4.98 -8.52
N GLY A 53 -13.73 -5.77 -8.33
CA GLY A 53 -13.11 -6.55 -9.40
C GLY A 53 -11.97 -5.85 -10.13
N GLY A 54 -11.43 -4.75 -9.62
CA GLY A 54 -10.09 -4.33 -10.04
C GLY A 54 -9.02 -5.31 -9.54
N HIS A 55 -7.86 -5.33 -10.21
CA HIS A 55 -6.81 -6.34 -10.01
C HIS A 55 -5.50 -5.94 -10.75
N ASP A 56 -4.43 -6.73 -10.66
CA ASP A 56 -3.13 -6.40 -11.29
C ASP A 56 -2.64 -4.97 -10.94
N ASN A 57 -2.88 -4.52 -9.70
CA ASN A 57 -2.43 -3.22 -9.22
C ASN A 57 -1.19 -3.40 -8.34
N HIS A 58 -0.10 -2.74 -8.73
CA HIS A 58 1.21 -2.88 -8.10
C HIS A 58 1.61 -1.54 -7.50
N HIS A 59 1.54 -1.46 -6.18
CA HIS A 59 1.92 -0.29 -5.40
C HIS A 59 3.29 -0.50 -4.78
N TYR A 60 4.30 0.26 -5.20
CA TYR A 60 5.66 0.10 -4.70
C TYR A 60 6.50 1.37 -4.63
N GLY A 61 7.45 1.43 -3.71
CA GLY A 61 8.33 2.59 -3.57
C GLY A 61 7.62 3.89 -3.19
N ASN A 62 6.33 3.85 -2.87
CA ASN A 62 5.59 5.04 -2.43
C ASN A 62 5.89 5.36 -0.97
N VAL A 63 5.63 6.60 -0.59
CA VAL A 63 5.53 7.03 0.80
C VAL A 63 4.07 7.41 1.06
N TYR A 64 3.38 6.57 1.81
CA TYR A 64 2.05 6.84 2.37
C TYR A 64 2.24 7.53 3.72
N ALA A 65 1.91 8.81 3.79
CA ALA A 65 2.12 9.65 4.96
C ALA A 65 0.80 9.96 5.68
N TYR A 66 0.71 9.53 6.94
CA TYR A 66 -0.43 9.79 7.84
C TYR A 66 -1.77 9.23 7.34
N VAL A 67 -1.74 8.08 6.68
CA VAL A 67 -2.96 7.39 6.21
C VAL A 67 -3.62 6.58 7.34
N GLY A 68 -4.90 6.25 7.20
CA GLY A 68 -5.58 5.32 8.10
C GLY A 68 -5.00 3.91 7.98
N GLN A 69 -4.94 3.38 6.76
CA GLN A 69 -4.44 2.05 6.41
C GLN A 69 -3.69 2.10 5.08
N GLY A 70 -2.80 1.13 4.84
CA GLY A 70 -2.10 0.99 3.55
C GLY A 70 -2.96 0.32 2.48
N LEU A 71 -3.82 -0.62 2.89
CA LEU A 71 -4.57 -1.50 1.98
C LEU A 71 -6.08 -1.48 2.28
N GLY A 72 -6.89 -1.35 1.25
CA GLY A 72 -8.35 -1.55 1.23
C GLY A 72 -8.71 -2.43 0.04
N VAL A 73 -8.21 -3.66 0.03
CA VAL A 73 -8.25 -4.57 -1.12
C VAL A 73 -9.23 -5.70 -0.86
N CYS A 74 -10.03 -6.05 -1.87
CA CYS A 74 -10.96 -7.18 -1.81
C CYS A 74 -10.33 -8.48 -2.34
N SER A 75 -11.12 -9.56 -2.35
CA SER A 75 -10.67 -10.84 -2.90
C SER A 75 -10.35 -10.74 -4.39
N GLN A 76 -9.18 -11.26 -4.78
CA GLN A 76 -8.69 -11.26 -6.16
C GLN A 76 -8.97 -12.59 -6.87
N GLN A 77 -8.71 -12.63 -8.18
CA GLN A 77 -8.73 -13.87 -8.97
C GLN A 77 -7.31 -14.45 -9.09
N PRO A 78 -7.14 -15.78 -9.12
CA PRO A 78 -5.82 -16.38 -9.28
C PRO A 78 -5.14 -15.95 -10.59
N GLY A 79 -3.88 -15.55 -10.51
CA GLY A 79 -3.10 -14.97 -11.62
C GLY A 79 -3.36 -13.49 -11.88
N HIS A 80 -4.13 -12.83 -11.01
CA HIS A 80 -4.49 -11.41 -11.07
C HIS A 80 -4.32 -10.77 -9.69
N GLU A 81 -3.24 -11.13 -9.00
CA GLU A 81 -2.98 -10.64 -7.66
C GLU A 81 -2.58 -9.17 -7.66
N ASP A 82 -2.89 -8.47 -6.56
CA ASP A 82 -2.32 -7.16 -6.29
C ASP A 82 -1.04 -7.25 -5.47
N TYR A 83 -0.21 -6.23 -5.61
CA TYR A 83 1.11 -6.16 -5.03
C TYR A 83 1.26 -4.87 -4.23
N PHE A 84 1.69 -4.98 -2.97
CA PHE A 84 2.01 -3.84 -2.11
C PHE A 84 3.38 -4.06 -1.46
N TYR A 85 4.43 -3.48 -2.03
CA TYR A 85 5.80 -3.81 -1.62
C TYR A 85 6.79 -2.66 -1.69
N GLY A 86 7.83 -2.69 -0.86
CA GLY A 86 8.86 -1.64 -0.90
C GLY A 86 8.37 -0.24 -0.53
N ASN A 87 7.16 -0.11 0.03
CA ASN A 87 6.58 1.18 0.39
C ASN A 87 7.02 1.61 1.80
N LYS A 88 6.94 2.91 2.08
CA LYS A 88 6.92 3.42 3.45
C LYS A 88 5.49 3.77 3.80
N LEU A 89 4.98 3.21 4.88
CA LEU A 89 3.63 3.45 5.36
C LEU A 89 3.68 4.03 6.76
N VAL A 90 3.45 5.33 6.86
CA VAL A 90 3.25 6.06 8.11
C VAL A 90 1.75 6.09 8.35
N THR A 91 1.26 5.27 9.28
CA THR A 91 -0.17 5.11 9.54
C THR A 91 -0.56 5.64 10.91
N THR A 92 -1.78 6.16 11.00
CA THR A 92 -2.44 6.55 12.25
C THR A 92 -2.99 5.35 13.02
N GLY A 93 -3.11 4.20 12.38
CA GLY A 93 -3.57 2.93 12.95
C GLY A 93 -2.44 1.99 13.35
N THR A 94 -2.82 0.75 13.63
CA THR A 94 -1.90 -0.38 13.93
C THR A 94 -2.20 -1.61 13.08
N ASP A 95 -3.00 -1.44 12.02
CA ASP A 95 -3.36 -2.47 11.05
C ASP A 95 -2.98 -1.96 9.66
N VAL A 96 -2.28 -2.79 8.87
CA VAL A 96 -1.93 -2.45 7.49
C VAL A 96 -3.18 -2.29 6.63
N GLY A 97 -4.27 -2.98 6.99
CA GLY A 97 -5.57 -2.85 6.35
C GLY A 97 -6.12 -4.17 5.81
N GLY A 98 -7.23 -4.08 5.08
CA GLY A 98 -7.91 -5.23 4.51
C GLY A 98 -7.29 -5.67 3.20
N PHE A 99 -6.96 -6.96 3.07
CA PHE A 99 -6.51 -7.58 1.84
C PHE A 99 -6.72 -9.11 1.87
N ALA A 100 -6.51 -9.79 0.74
CA ALA A 100 -6.66 -11.24 0.66
C ALA A 100 -5.49 -11.95 1.35
N CYS A 101 -5.74 -12.55 2.51
CA CYS A 101 -4.74 -13.18 3.37
C CYS A 101 -4.39 -14.63 3.01
N GLY A 102 -5.08 -15.25 2.07
CA GLY A 102 -4.84 -16.66 1.75
C GLY A 102 -5.47 -17.08 0.41
N GLY A 103 -5.28 -18.35 0.07
CA GLY A 103 -5.73 -18.91 -1.20
C GLY A 103 -4.80 -18.60 -2.37
N ASP A 104 -5.20 -19.03 -3.56
CA ASP A 104 -4.40 -18.95 -4.79
C ASP A 104 -4.29 -17.52 -5.35
N ALA A 105 -5.12 -16.59 -4.85
CA ALA A 105 -5.16 -15.18 -5.24
C ALA A 105 -4.83 -14.26 -4.04
N LYS A 106 -3.88 -14.70 -3.20
CA LYS A 106 -3.46 -13.95 -2.02
C LYS A 106 -2.71 -12.68 -2.46
N THR A 107 -3.05 -11.55 -1.86
CA THR A 107 -2.35 -10.29 -2.09
C THR A 107 -0.88 -10.43 -1.73
N VAL A 108 0.01 -9.92 -2.58
CA VAL A 108 1.46 -10.04 -2.41
C VAL A 108 1.99 -8.81 -1.69
N VAL A 109 2.37 -9.01 -0.43
CA VAL A 109 2.93 -7.96 0.45
C VAL A 109 4.34 -8.38 0.85
N HIS A 110 5.33 -7.48 0.75
CA HIS A 110 6.71 -7.70 1.20
C HIS A 110 7.54 -6.40 1.22
N ASP A 111 8.68 -6.42 1.90
CA ASP A 111 9.70 -5.36 1.91
C ASP A 111 9.20 -3.93 2.22
N ASN A 112 8.06 -3.79 2.91
CA ASN A 112 7.52 -2.50 3.34
C ASN A 112 8.16 -2.02 4.67
N ALA A 113 8.23 -0.71 4.85
CA ALA A 113 8.61 -0.11 6.13
C ALA A 113 7.38 0.56 6.75
N TYR A 114 6.87 -0.03 7.81
CA TYR A 114 5.72 0.45 8.56
C TYR A 114 6.14 1.34 9.73
N TYR A 115 5.43 2.43 9.93
CA TYR A 115 5.64 3.37 11.03
C TYR A 115 4.31 3.65 11.71
N THR A 116 4.22 3.30 12.99
CA THR A 116 3.02 3.45 13.81
C THR A 116 3.37 4.15 15.13
N ALA A 117 2.38 4.69 15.84
CA ALA A 117 2.62 5.36 17.11
C ALA A 117 3.24 4.43 18.18
N SER A 118 2.93 3.13 18.14
CA SER A 118 3.40 2.13 19.09
C SER A 118 4.67 1.41 18.65
N GLY A 119 5.04 1.47 17.36
CA GLY A 119 6.06 0.61 16.78
C GLY A 119 5.65 -0.85 16.61
N GLY A 120 4.35 -1.15 16.74
CA GLY A 120 3.77 -2.45 16.39
C GLY A 120 2.74 -2.32 15.27
N ILE A 121 2.55 -3.38 14.50
CA ILE A 121 1.54 -3.45 13.44
C ILE A 121 1.03 -4.89 13.26
N SER A 122 -0.20 -5.01 12.77
CA SER A 122 -0.81 -6.27 12.40
C SER A 122 -1.15 -6.35 10.92
N GLU A 123 -1.15 -7.58 10.42
CA GLU A 123 -1.64 -7.98 9.11
C GLU A 123 -2.48 -9.23 9.27
N CYS A 124 -3.59 -9.34 8.54
CA CYS A 124 -4.38 -10.57 8.55
C CYS A 124 -4.79 -11.04 9.96
N LYS A 125 -5.04 -10.08 10.86
CA LYS A 125 -5.37 -10.29 12.29
C LYS A 125 -4.26 -10.92 13.13
N MET A 126 -3.02 -10.90 12.64
CA MET A 126 -1.82 -11.39 13.33
C MET A 126 -0.82 -10.26 13.50
N ASP A 127 0.02 -10.31 14.54
CA ASP A 127 1.17 -9.40 14.60
C ASP A 127 2.12 -9.69 13.43
N LEU A 128 2.82 -8.65 12.96
CA LEU A 128 3.72 -8.75 11.80
C LEU A 128 4.73 -9.91 11.92
N LYS A 129 5.30 -10.14 13.11
CA LYS A 129 6.32 -11.18 13.29
C LYS A 129 5.71 -12.58 13.19
N ALA A 130 4.54 -12.80 13.77
CA ALA A 130 3.81 -14.05 13.63
C ALA A 130 3.39 -14.28 12.17
N TRP A 131 2.91 -13.24 11.49
CA TRP A 131 2.53 -13.32 10.09
C TRP A 131 3.72 -13.67 9.18
N GLN A 132 4.88 -13.06 9.44
CA GLN A 132 6.13 -13.37 8.75
C GLN A 132 6.63 -14.79 9.01
N ALA A 133 6.38 -15.35 10.20
CA ALA A 133 6.76 -16.73 10.52
C ALA A 133 5.99 -17.77 9.67
N GLU A 134 4.82 -17.41 9.15
CA GLU A 134 4.06 -18.21 8.18
C GLU A 134 4.57 -18.06 6.73
N GLY A 135 5.60 -17.26 6.51
CA GLY A 135 6.20 -17.01 5.20
C GLY A 135 5.58 -15.85 4.43
N ASN A 136 4.74 -15.03 5.08
CA ASN A 136 4.13 -13.84 4.50
C ASN A 136 4.97 -12.58 4.75
N ASP A 137 4.65 -11.49 4.06
CA ASP A 137 5.22 -10.14 4.27
C ASP A 137 6.72 -10.08 4.56
N LYS A 138 7.48 -10.87 3.79
CA LYS A 138 8.91 -11.09 4.05
C LYS A 138 9.67 -9.77 3.86
N GLY A 139 10.60 -9.49 4.77
CA GLY A 139 11.49 -8.34 4.67
C GLY A 139 10.88 -7.02 5.16
N SER A 140 9.57 -6.99 5.40
CA SER A 140 8.92 -5.82 5.97
C SER A 140 9.32 -5.59 7.43
N THR A 141 9.26 -4.33 7.85
CA THR A 141 9.69 -3.89 9.17
C THR A 141 8.64 -2.97 9.79
N VAL A 142 8.61 -2.89 11.12
CA VAL A 142 7.78 -1.92 11.83
C VAL A 142 8.63 -1.15 12.86
N ALA A 143 8.42 0.16 12.93
CA ALA A 143 9.07 1.05 13.88
C ALA A 143 8.11 2.15 14.38
N ALA A 144 8.52 2.88 15.43
CA ALA A 144 7.79 4.04 15.89
C ALA A 144 7.77 5.16 14.83
N LEU A 145 6.81 6.07 14.91
CA LEU A 145 6.69 7.21 13.99
C LEU A 145 8.02 8.00 13.90
N PRO A 146 8.54 8.25 12.68
CA PRO A 146 9.67 9.15 12.48
C PRO A 146 9.21 10.61 12.64
N SER A 147 10.17 11.55 12.66
CA SER A 147 9.82 12.98 12.62
C SER A 147 9.26 13.39 11.26
N ASP A 148 8.44 14.44 11.24
CA ASP A 148 7.92 15.05 10.02
C ASP A 148 9.05 15.44 9.05
N ASP A 149 10.15 15.98 9.56
CA ASP A 149 11.34 16.32 8.75
C ASP A 149 11.90 15.09 8.02
N THR A 150 11.87 13.92 8.66
CA THR A 150 12.31 12.66 8.04
C THR A 150 11.35 12.26 6.92
N ILE A 151 10.04 12.33 7.18
CA ILE A 151 8.99 11.97 6.22
C ILE A 151 9.05 12.89 4.98
N ILE A 152 9.14 14.20 5.20
CA ILE A 152 9.30 15.21 4.16
C ILE A 152 10.64 15.02 3.43
N GLY A 153 11.70 14.62 4.15
CA GLY A 153 12.99 14.26 3.56
C GLY A 153 12.89 13.12 2.54
N TRP A 154 12.09 12.09 2.82
CA TRP A 154 11.83 11.01 1.87
C TRP A 154 11.12 11.53 0.61
N ALA A 155 10.10 12.38 0.77
CA ALA A 155 9.40 12.99 -0.36
C ALA A 155 10.34 13.82 -1.25
N ARG A 156 11.19 14.66 -0.64
CA ARG A 156 12.18 15.46 -1.37
C ARG A 156 13.16 14.59 -2.14
N SER A 157 13.72 13.57 -1.48
CA SER A 157 14.67 12.65 -2.13
C SER A 157 14.04 11.88 -3.29
N MET A 158 12.78 11.47 -3.16
CA MET A 158 12.05 10.73 -4.19
C MET A 158 11.66 11.61 -5.39
N LEU A 159 11.15 12.81 -5.12
CA LEU A 159 10.62 13.71 -6.15
C LEU A 159 11.68 14.65 -6.75
N GLY A 160 12.89 14.70 -6.20
CA GLY A 160 14.01 15.46 -6.75
C GLY A 160 14.01 16.96 -6.43
N PHE A 161 13.56 17.35 -5.23
CA PHE A 161 13.57 18.73 -4.74
C PHE A 161 14.72 19.06 -3.79
#